data_AF-A0A9W7XP32-F1
#
_entry.id   AF-A0A9W7XP32-F1
#
_cell.length_a   1.000
_cell.length_b   1.000
_cell.length_c   1.000
_cell.angle_alpha   90.00
_cell.angle_beta   90.00
_cell.angle_gamma   90.00
#
_symmetry.space_group_name_H-M   'P 1'
#
loop_
_entity.id
_entity.type
_entity.pdbx_description
1 polymer ?
#
loop_
_entity_poly.entity_id
_entity_poly.type
_entity_poly.pdbx_seq_one_letter_code
_entity_poly.pdbx_strand_id
1 'polypeptide(L)'
;MIDIDQSITNQKNSGLCWTFAALNMLHLKMIKEYNLKDFKLSQPYLFFYDKLERSNWFLENILKMLDKDLDSRTVQHLLKDPISDGGQWDMFVALIEKYSIVPKDAYPETFHTSSSREMDKLITFKLREYAKQLRKGHKEG
;
A
#
# COMPACT_ATOMS: atom_id res chain seq x y z
N MET A 1 15.42 26.75 -13.24
CA MET A 1 15.69 25.44 -12.60
C MET A 1 15.53 25.67 -11.11
N ILE A 2 14.72 24.88 -10.40
CA ILE A 2 14.57 25.07 -8.95
C ILE A 2 15.77 24.39 -8.30
N ASP A 3 16.75 25.17 -7.83
CA ASP A 3 17.86 24.64 -7.01
C ASP A 3 17.32 24.37 -5.61
N ILE A 4 16.70 23.22 -5.42
CA ILE A 4 16.28 22.76 -4.11
C ILE A 4 17.35 21.79 -3.59
N ASP A 5 18.18 22.28 -2.67
CA ASP A 5 19.14 21.48 -1.93
C ASP A 5 18.37 20.55 -0.97
N GLN A 6 17.98 19.37 -1.47
CA GLN A 6 17.22 18.35 -0.77
C GLN A 6 17.83 16.98 -0.95
N SER A 7 17.79 16.21 0.13
CA SER A 7 18.26 14.84 0.13
C SER A 7 17.33 13.92 -0.70
N ILE A 8 17.92 13.13 -1.62
CA ILE A 8 17.19 12.21 -2.49
C ILE A 8 16.45 11.13 -1.67
N THR A 9 15.26 10.70 -2.12
CA THR A 9 14.48 9.62 -1.51
C THR A 9 14.86 8.25 -2.08
N ASN A 10 14.87 7.20 -1.25
CA ASN A 10 15.20 5.83 -1.69
C ASN A 10 14.22 4.81 -1.09
N GLN A 11 13.49 4.08 -1.95
CA GLN A 11 12.52 3.05 -1.56
C GLN A 11 13.15 1.70 -1.19
N LYS A 12 14.43 1.51 -1.48
CA LYS A 12 15.19 0.27 -1.22
C LYS A 12 14.49 -0.97 -1.81
N ASN A 13 14.36 -2.05 -1.04
CA ASN A 13 13.82 -3.32 -1.47
C ASN A 13 12.29 -3.38 -1.25
N SER A 14 11.59 -2.35 -1.72
CA SER A 14 10.13 -2.26 -1.73
C SER A 14 9.62 -1.80 -3.09
N GLY A 15 8.37 -2.11 -3.42
CA GLY A 15 7.72 -1.72 -4.68
C GLY A 15 7.01 -0.35 -4.63
N LEU A 16 7.44 0.57 -3.76
CA LEU A 16 6.72 1.82 -3.46
C LEU A 16 6.96 2.96 -4.45
N CYS A 17 7.41 2.67 -5.67
CA CYS A 17 7.80 3.69 -6.65
C CYS A 17 6.70 4.72 -6.92
N TRP A 18 5.45 4.28 -7.00
CA TRP A 18 4.27 5.12 -7.21
C TRP A 18 4.07 6.14 -6.06
N THR A 19 4.15 5.69 -4.81
CA THR A 19 4.02 6.55 -3.62
C THR A 19 5.20 7.51 -3.49
N PHE A 20 6.43 7.04 -3.75
CA PHE A 20 7.61 7.90 -3.73
C PHE A 20 7.53 9.00 -4.81
N ALA A 21 7.16 8.65 -6.04
CA ALA A 21 7.01 9.61 -7.13
C ALA A 21 5.94 10.67 -6.81
N ALA A 22 4.77 10.24 -6.32
CA ALA A 22 3.66 11.14 -6.02
C ALA A 22 3.97 12.08 -4.84
N LEU A 23 4.56 11.55 -3.76
CA LEU A 23 4.97 12.37 -2.61
C LEU A 23 6.10 13.33 -2.95
N ASN A 24 7.02 12.95 -3.85
CA ASN A 24 8.07 13.87 -4.31
C ASN A 24 7.47 15.08 -5.04
N MET A 25 6.42 14.92 -5.84
CA MET A 25 5.74 16.06 -6.46
C MET A 25 5.11 16.99 -5.41
N LEU A 26 4.42 16.43 -4.39
CA LEU A 26 3.77 17.21 -3.34
C LEU A 26 4.77 17.94 -2.45
N HIS A 27 5.83 17.25 -2.04
CA HIS A 27 6.89 17.80 -1.21
C HIS A 27 7.53 19.03 -1.88
N LEU A 28 7.89 18.96 -3.17
CA LEU A 28 8.49 20.10 -3.87
C LEU A 28 7.58 21.34 -3.87
N LYS A 29 6.26 21.15 -4.01
CA LYS A 29 5.29 22.24 -3.90
C LYS A 29 5.26 22.82 -2.48
N MET A 30 5.22 21.97 -1.44
CA MET A 30 5.18 22.40 -0.04
C MET A 30 6.44 23.16 0.38
N ILE A 31 7.63 22.72 -0.04
CA ILE A 31 8.87 23.46 0.23
C ILE A 31 8.78 24.88 -0.31
N LYS A 32 8.32 25.02 -1.55
CA LYS A 32 8.22 26.33 -2.21
C LYS A 32 7.18 27.22 -1.52
N GLU A 33 6.04 26.67 -1.14
CA GLU A 33 4.91 27.41 -0.58
C GLU A 33 5.17 27.84 0.88
N TYR A 34 5.80 26.99 1.67
CA TYR A 34 6.00 27.20 3.12
C TYR A 34 7.45 27.52 3.51
N ASN A 35 8.35 27.69 2.53
CA ASN A 35 9.78 27.97 2.74
C ASN A 35 10.46 26.99 3.72
N LEU A 36 10.19 25.69 3.54
CA LEU A 36 10.70 24.63 4.41
C LEU A 36 12.10 24.17 3.97
N LYS A 37 12.96 23.84 4.94
CA LYS A 37 14.29 23.26 4.70
C LYS A 37 14.29 21.77 5.06
N ASP A 38 14.92 20.95 4.21
CA ASP A 38 15.01 19.46 4.31
C ASP A 38 13.71 18.75 4.76
N PHE A 39 12.58 19.09 4.14
CA PHE A 39 11.27 18.53 4.50
C PHE A 39 10.97 17.28 3.68
N LYS A 40 10.41 16.23 4.29
CA LYS A 40 9.92 15.04 3.56
C LYS A 40 8.57 14.60 4.08
N LEU A 41 7.79 14.01 3.18
CA LEU A 41 6.55 13.33 3.52
C LEU A 41 6.81 11.85 3.82
N SER A 42 6.01 11.27 4.70
CA SER A 42 6.12 9.87 5.10
C SER A 42 5.54 8.94 4.04
N GLN A 43 6.42 8.28 3.29
CA GLN A 43 6.09 7.11 2.49
C GLN A 43 5.56 5.93 3.34
N PRO A 44 6.18 5.59 4.50
CA PRO A 44 5.76 4.43 5.28
C PRO A 44 4.35 4.60 5.91
N TYR A 45 3.91 5.84 6.12
CA TYR A 45 2.53 6.13 6.56
C TYR A 45 1.50 5.67 5.52
N LEU A 46 1.66 6.07 4.26
CA LEU A 46 0.77 5.63 3.18
C LEU A 46 0.90 4.13 2.90
N PHE A 47 2.11 3.58 3.01
CA PHE A 47 2.35 2.14 2.86
C PHE A 47 1.53 1.31 3.86
N PHE A 48 1.47 1.76 5.12
CA PHE A 48 0.68 1.08 6.14
C PHE A 48 -0.81 1.01 5.77
N TYR A 49 -1.40 2.15 5.40
CA TYR A 49 -2.81 2.20 5.02
C TYR A 49 -3.10 1.50 3.70
N ASP A 50 -2.18 1.55 2.73
CA ASP A 50 -2.31 0.79 1.49
C ASP A 50 -2.40 -0.73 1.77
N LYS A 51 -1.53 -1.26 2.64
CA LYS A 51 -1.59 -2.68 3.04
C LYS A 51 -2.88 -3.02 3.79
N LEU A 52 -3.34 -2.13 4.67
CA LEU A 52 -4.59 -2.32 5.39
C LEU A 52 -5.80 -2.35 4.44
N GLU A 53 -5.92 -1.36 3.56
CA GLU A 53 -7.03 -1.24 2.62
C GLU A 53 -7.06 -2.37 1.59
N ARG A 54 -5.89 -2.78 1.09
CA ARG A 54 -5.80 -3.93 0.17
C ARG A 54 -6.21 -5.23 0.83
N SER A 55 -5.84 -5.42 2.10
CA SER A 55 -6.27 -6.59 2.88
C SER A 55 -7.80 -6.64 2.97
N ASN A 56 -8.42 -5.50 3.28
CA ASN A 56 -9.87 -5.38 3.33
C ASN A 56 -10.51 -5.60 1.95
N TRP A 57 -10.01 -4.92 0.91
CA TRP A 57 -10.47 -5.05 -0.46
C TRP A 57 -10.40 -6.50 -0.95
N PHE A 58 -9.33 -7.22 -0.63
CA PHE A 58 -9.19 -8.64 -0.95
C PHE A 58 -10.30 -9.48 -0.32
N LEU A 59 -10.55 -9.31 0.98
CA LEU A 59 -11.59 -10.07 1.70
C LEU A 59 -12.99 -9.77 1.15
N GLU A 60 -13.28 -8.49 0.89
CA GLU A 60 -14.53 -8.07 0.24
C GLU A 60 -14.72 -8.69 -1.15
N ASN A 61 -13.65 -8.82 -1.93
CA ASN A 61 -13.72 -9.51 -3.21
C ASN A 61 -13.90 -11.02 -3.08
N ILE A 62 -13.35 -11.65 -2.03
CA ILE A 62 -13.64 -13.05 -1.73
C ILE A 62 -15.12 -13.23 -1.37
N LEU A 63 -15.68 -12.36 -0.53
CA LEU A 63 -17.10 -12.37 -0.18
C LEU A 63 -18.01 -12.24 -1.41
N LYS A 64 -17.66 -11.36 -2.35
CA LYS A 64 -18.38 -11.20 -3.63
C LYS A 64 -18.26 -12.41 -4.58
N MET A 65 -17.34 -13.33 -4.31
CA MET A 65 -17.05 -14.48 -5.17
C MET A 65 -17.22 -15.82 -4.44
N LEU A 66 -17.96 -15.85 -3.33
CA LEU A 66 -18.21 -17.07 -2.56
C LEU A 66 -18.86 -18.17 -3.42
N ASP A 67 -19.75 -17.81 -4.34
CA ASP A 67 -20.45 -18.74 -5.24
C ASP A 67 -19.60 -19.19 -6.45
N LYS A 68 -18.48 -18.52 -6.73
CA LYS A 68 -17.58 -18.94 -7.83
C LYS A 68 -16.74 -20.13 -7.43
N ASP A 69 -16.38 -20.97 -8.39
CA ASP A 69 -15.42 -22.06 -8.18
C ASP A 69 -14.07 -21.51 -7.69
N LEU A 70 -13.44 -22.22 -6.76
CA LEU A 70 -12.09 -21.92 -6.27
C LEU A 70 -11.08 -21.92 -7.41
N ASP A 71 -11.21 -22.83 -8.37
CA ASP A 71 -10.29 -22.96 -9.50
C ASP A 71 -10.62 -22.02 -10.66
N SER A 72 -11.65 -21.17 -10.49
CA SER A 72 -11.95 -20.14 -11.48
C SER A 72 -10.78 -19.16 -11.63
N ARG A 73 -10.52 -18.76 -12.89
CA ARG A 73 -9.43 -17.83 -13.22
C ARG A 73 -9.45 -16.56 -12.35
N THR A 74 -10.62 -16.03 -12.05
CA THR A 74 -10.77 -14.81 -11.24
C THR A 74 -10.36 -15.04 -9.78
N VAL A 75 -10.81 -16.13 -9.15
CA VAL A 75 -10.46 -16.44 -7.75
C VAL A 75 -8.96 -16.74 -7.63
N GLN A 76 -8.42 -17.53 -8.56
CA GLN A 76 -6.99 -17.83 -8.60
C GLN A 76 -6.14 -16.57 -8.83
N HIS A 77 -6.59 -15.64 -9.67
CA HIS A 77 -5.89 -14.36 -9.86
C HIS A 77 -5.83 -13.55 -8.56
N LEU A 78 -6.95 -13.45 -7.86
CA LEU A 78 -7.04 -12.73 -6.58
C LEU A 78 -6.15 -13.37 -5.49
N LEU A 79 -6.08 -14.70 -5.46
CA LEU A 79 -5.25 -15.45 -4.51
C LEU A 79 -3.75 -15.40 -4.84
N LYS A 80 -3.36 -15.08 -6.08
CA LYS A 80 -1.96 -15.14 -6.53
C LYS A 80 -1.06 -14.14 -5.80
N ASP A 81 -1.47 -12.88 -5.76
CA ASP A 81 -0.72 -11.78 -5.13
C ASP A 81 -1.68 -10.76 -4.51
N PRO A 82 -2.27 -11.06 -3.33
CA PRO A 82 -3.34 -10.24 -2.76
C PRO A 82 -2.86 -8.91 -2.18
N ILE A 83 -1.56 -8.76 -1.93
CA ILE A 83 -0.99 -7.66 -1.14
C ILE A 83 0.24 -7.03 -1.81
N SER A 84 0.30 -6.98 -3.13
CA SER A 84 1.42 -6.38 -3.86
C SER A 84 1.72 -4.94 -3.43
N ASP A 85 3.01 -4.54 -3.39
CA ASP A 85 3.45 -3.16 -3.10
C ASP A 85 3.05 -2.16 -4.19
N GLY A 86 2.86 -2.63 -5.43
CA GLY A 86 2.59 -1.78 -6.58
C GLY A 86 1.19 -1.16 -6.54
N GLY A 87 1.07 0.11 -6.94
CA GLY A 87 -0.19 0.83 -7.01
C GLY A 87 -0.28 1.78 -8.19
N GLN A 88 -1.42 2.46 -8.28
CA GLN A 88 -1.74 3.42 -9.33
C GLN A 88 -2.11 4.77 -8.73
N TRP A 89 -2.16 5.81 -9.57
CA TRP A 89 -2.45 7.18 -9.15
C TRP A 89 -3.78 7.30 -8.40
N ASP A 90 -4.85 6.68 -8.88
CA ASP A 90 -6.16 6.79 -8.23
C ASP A 90 -6.17 6.15 -6.83
N MET A 91 -5.39 5.08 -6.62
CA MET A 91 -5.20 4.48 -5.29
C MET A 91 -4.48 5.44 -4.35
N PHE A 92 -3.50 6.19 -4.86
CA PHE A 92 -2.76 7.18 -4.09
C PHE A 92 -3.68 8.33 -3.66
N VAL A 93 -4.51 8.83 -4.60
CA VAL A 93 -5.51 9.87 -4.30
C VAL A 93 -6.49 9.37 -3.23
N ALA A 94 -7.03 8.16 -3.37
CA ALA A 94 -7.95 7.58 -2.39
C ALA A 94 -7.34 7.47 -0.98
N LEU A 95 -6.05 7.09 -0.88
CA LEU A 95 -5.34 7.05 0.39
C LEU A 95 -5.19 8.45 1.00
N ILE A 96 -4.84 9.46 0.21
CA ILE A 96 -4.71 10.84 0.69
C ILE A 96 -6.05 11.42 1.12
N GLU A 97 -7.11 11.22 0.34
CA GLU A 97 -8.44 11.74 0.68
C GLU A 97 -8.96 11.14 2.00
N LYS A 98 -8.63 9.88 2.28
CA LYS A 98 -9.10 9.18 3.49
C LYS A 98 -8.18 9.39 4.71
N TYR A 99 -6.87 9.35 4.52
CA TYR A 99 -5.89 9.31 5.62
C TYR A 99 -4.98 10.54 5.66
N SER A 100 -5.06 11.42 4.67
CA SER A 100 -4.14 12.55 4.52
C SER A 100 -2.67 12.11 4.42
N ILE A 101 -1.75 13.04 4.63
CA ILE A 101 -0.30 12.82 4.59
C ILE A 101 0.32 13.40 5.86
N VAL A 102 1.47 12.86 6.26
CA VAL A 102 2.21 13.32 7.44
C VAL A 102 3.68 13.59 7.10
N PRO A 103 4.36 14.47 7.85
CA PRO A 103 5.81 14.62 7.77
C PRO A 103 6.52 13.29 8.08
N LYS A 104 7.68 13.08 7.45
CA LYS A 104 8.49 11.86 7.65
C LYS A 104 8.92 11.67 9.10
N ASP A 105 9.16 12.76 9.82
CA ASP A 105 9.58 12.71 11.23
C ASP A 105 8.48 12.21 12.17
N ALA A 106 7.21 12.39 11.78
CA ALA A 106 6.08 11.90 12.57
C ALA A 106 5.87 10.38 12.40
N TYR A 107 6.28 9.81 11.27
CA TYR A 107 6.16 8.39 10.99
C TYR A 107 7.36 7.90 10.15
N PRO A 108 8.44 7.46 10.81
CA PRO A 108 9.70 7.12 10.14
C PRO A 108 9.66 5.75 9.46
N GLU A 109 10.70 5.47 8.66
CA GLU A 109 10.90 4.17 8.03
C GLU A 109 11.15 3.06 9.06
N THR A 110 10.70 1.86 8.74
CA THR A 110 10.99 0.64 9.51
C THR A 110 11.72 -0.36 8.62
N PHE A 111 12.12 -1.50 9.20
CA PHE A 111 12.70 -2.59 8.43
C PHE A 111 11.76 -3.04 7.30
N HIS A 112 10.47 -3.23 7.60
CA HIS A 112 9.50 -3.77 6.64
C HIS A 112 9.10 -2.78 5.55
N THR A 113 9.21 -1.47 5.79
CA THR A 113 8.98 -0.46 4.73
C THR A 113 10.15 -0.41 3.74
N SER A 114 11.36 -0.77 4.20
CA SER A 114 12.57 -0.86 3.38
C SER A 114 12.80 -2.24 2.75
N SER A 115 12.08 -3.27 3.22
CA SER A 115 12.18 -4.68 2.81
C SER A 115 10.86 -5.42 3.10
N SER A 116 9.87 -5.22 2.24
CA SER A 116 8.47 -5.66 2.42
C SER A 116 8.25 -7.16 2.24
N ARG A 117 9.12 -7.85 1.50
CA ARG A 117 8.92 -9.24 1.04
C ARG A 117 8.47 -10.23 2.12
N GLU A 118 9.11 -10.24 3.29
CA GLU A 118 8.75 -11.19 4.36
C GLU A 118 7.41 -10.83 5.01
N MET A 119 7.12 -9.55 5.20
CA MET A 119 5.83 -9.09 5.70
C MET A 119 4.71 -9.48 4.73
N ASP A 120 4.92 -9.25 3.43
CA ASP A 120 3.93 -9.55 2.38
C ASP A 120 3.63 -11.04 2.29
N LYS A 121 4.63 -11.90 2.48
CA LYS A 121 4.42 -13.35 2.56
C LYS A 121 3.51 -13.73 3.72
N LEU A 122 3.77 -13.16 4.91
CA LEU A 122 2.98 -13.46 6.11
C LEU A 122 1.54 -12.95 5.97
N ILE A 123 1.35 -11.73 5.48
CA ILE A 123 0.01 -11.17 5.22
C ILE A 123 -0.71 -12.01 4.17
N THR A 124 -0.05 -12.34 3.05
CA THR A 124 -0.63 -13.20 2.00
C THR A 124 -1.06 -14.55 2.54
N PHE A 125 -0.24 -15.18 3.39
CA PHE A 125 -0.58 -16.45 4.03
C PHE A 125 -1.86 -16.33 4.86
N LYS A 126 -1.97 -15.30 5.71
CA LYS A 126 -3.16 -15.03 6.53
C LYS A 126 -4.39 -14.70 5.67
N LEU A 127 -4.25 -13.90 4.62
CA LEU A 127 -5.35 -13.57 3.72
C LEU A 127 -5.90 -14.81 3.01
N ARG A 128 -5.03 -15.72 2.55
CA ARG A 128 -5.45 -16.99 1.96
C ARG A 128 -6.14 -17.91 2.97
N GLU A 129 -5.66 -17.94 4.21
CA GLU A 129 -6.32 -18.66 5.30
C GLU A 129 -7.73 -18.10 5.55
N TYR A 130 -7.88 -16.78 5.65
CA TYR A 130 -9.18 -16.14 5.82
C TYR A 130 -10.09 -16.38 4.63
N ALA A 131 -9.58 -16.32 3.40
CA ALA A 131 -10.36 -16.66 2.21
C ALA A 131 -10.90 -18.10 2.27
N LYS A 132 -10.09 -19.05 2.75
CA LYS A 132 -10.54 -20.43 2.98
C LYS A 132 -11.63 -20.51 4.05
N GLN A 133 -11.45 -19.82 5.18
CA GLN A 133 -12.42 -19.80 6.28
C GLN A 133 -13.76 -19.22 5.82
N LEU A 134 -13.76 -18.07 5.14
CA LEU A 134 -14.97 -17.43 4.61
C LEU A 134 -15.73 -18.36 3.64
N ARG A 135 -15.00 -18.99 2.72
CA ARG A 135 -15.59 -19.92 1.74
C ARG A 135 -16.11 -21.21 2.38
N LYS A 136 -15.46 -21.68 3.46
CA LYS A 136 -15.93 -22.82 4.22
C LYS A 136 -17.23 -22.46 4.97
N GLY A 137 -17.26 -21.33 5.66
CA GLY A 137 -18.46 -20.82 6.33
C GLY A 137 -19.65 -20.74 5.38
N HIS A 138 -19.47 -20.12 4.21
CA HIS A 138 -20.53 -20.05 3.17
C HIS A 138 -21.08 -21.41 2.73
N LYS A 139 -20.26 -22.47 2.73
CA LYS A 139 -20.70 -23.82 2.38
C LYS A 139 -21.44 -24.53 3.51
N GLU A 140 -21.18 -24.14 4.75
CA GLU A 140 -21.76 -24.74 5.95
C GLU A 140 -23.09 -24.09 6.38
N GLY A 141 -23.40 -22.90 5.84
CA GLY A 141 -24.63 -22.12 6.12
C GLY A 141 -24.42 -21.08 7.21
#